data_AF-A0A6L9Q7J2-F1
#
_entry.id   AF-A0A6L9Q7J2-F1
#
_cell.length_a   1.000
_cell.length_b   1.000
_cell.length_c   1.000
_cell.angle_alpha   90.00
_cell.angle_beta   90.00
_cell.angle_gamma   90.00
#
_symmetry.space_group_name_H-M   'P 1'
#
loop_
_entity.id
_entity.type
_entity.pdbx_description
1 polymer ?
#
loop_
_entity_poly.entity_id
_entity_poly.type
_entity_poly.pdbx_seq_one_letter_code
_entity_poly.pdbx_strand_id
1 'polypeptide(L)' 'VALLDDALLVALPAGHRLAGRDRVPLRELADEPWIVADDPEAVAALRARCEAAGFVPQTPLRVAEWISKL' A
#
# COMPACT_ATOMS: atom_id res chain seq x y z
N VAL A 1 -10.34 0.81 -25.21
CA VAL A 1 -9.01 0.24 -25.55
C VAL A 1 -8.25 0.12 -24.24
N ALA A 2 -7.55 -0.99 -23.97
CA ALA A 2 -6.68 -1.06 -22.81
C ALA A 2 -5.46 -0.15 -23.05
N LEU A 3 -5.07 0.65 -22.05
CA LEU A 3 -3.96 1.59 -22.16
C LEU A 3 -2.66 0.98 -21.64
N LEU A 4 -2.65 0.58 -20.37
CA LEU A 4 -1.51 -0.05 -19.69
C LEU A 4 -2.00 -0.90 -18.53
N ASP A 5 -1.18 -1.85 -18.10
CA ASP A 5 -1.31 -2.51 -16.81
C ASP A 5 -0.79 -1.60 -15.69
N ASP A 6 -1.66 -1.29 -14.72
CA ASP A 6 -1.29 -0.54 -13.51
C ASP A 6 -1.09 -1.51 -12.35
N ALA A 7 0.18 -1.87 -12.11
CA ALA A 7 0.54 -2.76 -11.02
C ALA A 7 0.56 -1.99 -9.69
N LEU A 8 -0.18 -2.49 -8.70
CA LEU A 8 -0.11 -1.94 -7.35
C LEU A 8 1.26 -2.26 -6.72
N LEU A 9 2.04 -1.22 -6.44
CA LEU A 9 3.33 -1.30 -5.77
C LEU A 9 3.22 -0.80 -4.33
N VAL A 10 4.18 -1.19 -3.50
CA VAL A 10 4.36 -0.66 -2.14
C VAL A 10 5.67 0.10 -2.08
N ALA A 11 5.62 1.33 -1.56
CA ALA A 11 6.81 2.09 -1.24
C ALA A 11 7.23 1.79 0.20
N LEU A 12 8.52 1.52 0.40
CA LEU A 12 9.11 1.27 1.72
C LEU A 12 10.25 2.24 1.97
N PRO A 13 10.49 2.67 3.22
CA PRO A 13 11.72 3.38 3.57
C PRO A 13 12.95 2.58 3.15
N ALA A 14 14.01 3.27 2.69
CA ALA A 14 15.22 2.59 2.20
C ALA A 14 15.89 1.65 3.23
N GLY A 15 15.75 1.96 4.53
CA GLY A 15 16.26 1.12 5.63
C GLY A 15 15.32 0.01 6.09
N HIS A 16 14.16 -0.15 5.46
CA HIS A 16 13.19 -1.18 5.85
C HIS A 16 13.73 -2.57 5.54
N ARG A 17 13.47 -3.55 6.43
CA ARG A 17 13.97 -4.94 6.31
C ARG A 17 13.65 -5.61 4.97
N LEU A 18 12.54 -5.19 4.34
CA LEU A 18 12.07 -5.74 3.06
C LEU A 18 12.45 -4.90 1.83
N ALA A 19 13.07 -3.72 1.99
CA ALA A 19 13.31 -2.77 0.90
C ALA A 19 14.23 -3.30 -0.21
N GLY A 20 15.11 -4.26 0.10
CA GLY A 20 16.01 -4.88 -0.88
C GLY A 20 15.39 -6.02 -1.68
N ARG A 21 14.08 -6.27 -1.56
CA ARG A 21 13.40 -7.38 -2.28
C ARG A 21 12.61 -6.83 -3.46
N ASP A 22 12.76 -7.47 -4.62
CA ASP A 22 11.97 -7.14 -5.82
C ASP A 22 10.46 -7.41 -5.65
N ARG A 23 10.12 -8.37 -4.79
CA ARG A 23 8.74 -8.71 -4.43
C ARG A 23 8.64 -8.99 -2.94
N VAL A 24 7.59 -8.44 -2.33
CA VAL A 24 7.28 -8.65 -0.91
C VAL A 24 5.92 -9.31 -0.77
N PRO A 25 5.80 -10.42 -0.01
CA PRO A 25 4.49 -10.93 0.36
C PRO A 25 3.75 -9.90 1.20
N LEU A 26 2.54 -9.51 0.80
CA LEU A 26 1.76 -8.48 1.49
C LEU A 26 1.57 -8.79 2.99
N ARG A 27 1.43 -10.08 3.34
CA ARG A 27 1.35 -10.55 4.74
C ARG A 27 2.58 -10.23 5.59
N GLU A 28 3.76 -10.04 5.01
CA GLU A 28 4.96 -9.63 5.77
C GLU A 28 4.92 -8.15 6.19
N LEU A 29 3.91 -7.41 5.71
CA LEU A 29 3.64 -6.01 6.05
C LEU A 29 2.41 -5.86 6.96
N ALA A 30 1.92 -6.96 7.55
CA ALA A 30 0.70 -6.96 8.33
C ALA A 30 0.77 -6.07 9.58
N ASP A 31 1.96 -5.99 10.19
CA ASP A 31 2.22 -5.24 11.40
C ASP A 31 2.71 -3.80 11.14
N GLU A 32 2.88 -3.42 9.86
CA GLU A 32 3.35 -2.09 9.48
C GLU A 32 2.21 -1.06 9.49
N PRO A 33 2.48 0.21 9.86
CA PRO A 33 1.51 1.28 9.74
C PRO A 33 1.34 1.68 8.26
N TRP A 34 0.11 1.61 7.76
CA TRP A 34 -0.21 1.97 6.39
C TRP A 34 -0.56 3.45 6.24
N ILE A 35 -0.07 4.05 5.16
CA ILE A 35 -0.46 5.37 4.69
C ILE A 35 -1.39 5.17 3.50
N VAL A 36 -2.56 5.78 3.53
CA VAL A 36 -3.57 5.67 2.47
C VAL A 36 -4.16 7.04 2.18
N ALA A 37 -4.66 7.24 0.96
CA ALA A 37 -5.43 8.44 0.65
C ALA A 37 -6.62 8.57 1.61
N ASP A 38 -6.98 9.80 1.99
CA ASP A 38 -8.20 10.07 2.73
C ASP A 38 -9.42 10.04 1.79
N ASP A 39 -9.58 8.90 1.14
CA ASP A 39 -10.64 8.58 0.20
C ASP A 39 -11.25 7.22 0.59
N PRO A 40 -12.58 7.13 0.77
CA PRO A 40 -13.22 5.88 1.21
C PRO A 40 -12.98 4.70 0.26
N GLU A 41 -12.90 4.94 -1.05
CA GLU A 41 -12.68 3.89 -2.04
C GLU A 41 -11.24 3.37 -1.97
N ALA A 42 -10.26 4.25 -1.82
CA ALA A 42 -8.86 3.89 -1.59
C ALA A 42 -8.68 3.06 -0.30
N VAL A 43 -9.35 3.45 0.79
CA VAL A 43 -9.32 2.72 2.06
C VAL A 43 -9.94 1.32 1.89
N ALA A 44 -11.10 1.22 1.23
CA ALA A 44 -11.76 -0.06 0.97
C ALA A 44 -10.90 -0.96 0.06
N ALA A 45 -10.28 -0.39 -0.97
CA ALA A 45 -9.41 -1.08 -1.91
C ALA A 45 -8.16 -1.65 -1.24
N LEU A 46 -7.52 -0.89 -0.33
CA LEU A 46 -6.41 -1.37 0.49
C LEU A 46 -6.86 -2.50 1.41
N ARG A 47 -7.96 -2.28 2.15
CA ARG A 47 -8.53 -3.27 3.07
C ARG A 47 -8.80 -4.61 2.40
N ALA A 48 -9.50 -4.61 1.27
CA ALA A 48 -9.85 -5.83 0.55
C ALA A 48 -8.61 -6.65 0.14
N ARG A 49 -7.53 -5.98 -0.27
CA ARG A 49 -6.28 -6.63 -0.67
C ARG A 49 -5.53 -7.23 0.53
N CYS A 50 -5.45 -6.49 1.63
CA CYS A 50 -4.85 -6.98 2.86
C CYS A 50 -5.64 -8.15 3.44
N GLU A 51 -6.97 -8.08 3.43
CA GLU A 51 -7.84 -9.17 3.90
C GLU A 51 -7.67 -10.42 3.05
N ALA A 52 -7.56 -10.29 1.73
CA ALA A 52 -7.21 -11.40 0.84
C ALA A 52 -5.81 -11.99 1.11
N ALA A 53 -4.90 -11.19 1.68
CA ALA A 53 -3.59 -11.64 2.14
C ALA A 53 -3.58 -12.14 3.60
N GLY A 54 -4.74 -12.16 4.28
CA GLY A 54 -4.94 -12.73 5.61
C GLY A 54 -4.78 -11.76 6.78
N PHE A 55 -4.80 -10.44 6.57
CA PHE A 55 -4.72 -9.47 7.67
C PHE A 55 -5.58 -8.21 7.45
N VAL A 56 -5.84 -7.47 8.53
CA VAL A 56 -6.53 -6.17 8.46
C VAL A 56 -5.50 -5.05 8.69
N PRO A 57 -5.32 -4.12 7.73
CA PRO A 57 -4.28 -3.11 7.83
C PRO A 57 -4.65 -2.05 8.86
N GLN A 58 -3.66 -1.57 9.61
CA GLN A 58 -3.79 -0.37 10.45
C GLN A 58 -3.45 0.86 9.62
N THR A 59 -4.37 1.82 9.54
CA THR A 59 -4.19 3.06 8.74
C THR A 59 -4.18 4.30 9.64
N PRO A 60 -3.16 4.50 10.50
CA PRO A 60 -3.13 5.64 11.42
C PRO A 60 -2.89 6.97 10.71
N LEU A 61 -2.42 6.93 9.46
CA LEU A 61 -2.11 8.10 8.64
C LEU A 61 -2.96 8.09 7.38
N ARG A 62 -3.67 9.20 7.16
CA ARG A 62 -4.42 9.45 5.94
C ARG A 62 -3.93 10.73 5.28
N VAL A 63 -3.89 10.73 3.95
CA VAL A 63 -3.30 11.82 3.18
C VAL A 63 -4.35 12.37 2.23
N ALA A 64 -4.59 13.69 2.30
CA ALA A 64 -5.58 14.34 1.44
C ALA A 64 -5.17 14.29 -0.04
N GLU A 65 -3.88 14.47 -0.33
CA GLU A 65 -3.36 14.45 -1.70
C GLU A 65 -1.95 13.86 -1.76
N TRP A 66 -1.67 13.12 -2.83
CA TRP A 66 -0.30 12.71 -3.17
C TRP A 66 0.32 13.80 -4.04
N ILE A 67 1.10 14.69 -3.42
CA ILE A 67 1.90 15.64 -4.20
C ILE A 67 3.07 14.86 -4.78
N SER A 68 2.94 14.38 -6.01
CA SER A 68 4.11 13.97 -6.78
C SER A 68 5.00 15.20 -6.93
N LYS A 69 6.10 15.27 -6.17
CA LYS A 69 7.23 16.10 -6.58
C LYS A 69 7.79 15.48 -7.85
N LEU A 70 7.49 16.12 -8.98
CA LEU A 70 8.35 16.06 -10.16
C LEU A 70 9.68 16.74 -9.82
#